data_AF-A0A7K1KFJ7-F1
#
_entry.id   AF-A0A7K1KFJ7-F1
#
_cell.length_a   1.000
_cell.length_b   1.000
_cell.length_c   1.000
_cell.angle_alpha   90.00
_cell.angle_beta   90.00
_cell.angle_gamma   90.00
#
_symmetry.space_group_name_H-M   'P 1'
#
loop_
_entity.id
_entity.type
_entity.pdbx_description
1 polymer ?
#
loop_
_entity_poly.entity_id
_entity_poly.type
_entity_poly.pdbx_seq_one_letter_code
_entity_poly.pdbx_strand_id
1 'polypeptide(L)'
;MASSPDVDQTISVATPGRIRMILVLGALIALGPLTIDMYLPALPRIADELSVSSSVSQLTLTGTLAGLALGQLIVGPLSDSLGRRRPLMAGIVLHMAASVLCVLAPDIVVLGAARALQGMGAAAASVVAIAVVGDLFSGTVAATVMSRLMLVLGVAPVLAPSLGAAVLLHGSWHWVFVALVVVAGGLLALAALALPETLPVSHRRPLAVSSILGTYIELLRDSRFVILVLVAAMGMSGLFAYISAAPFVLQGHYGLDQQAFALVFAAGAIALIGATQFNVVLLRRFSPQTITVAALIWSVLASVVFVGLTVAQVGGLSGFVVPVLAILAGMGLVLPNAPALALSRHPDAAGTAAALLGAAQFGLGAAVAPAIGALGNGALALAWVMTAGMAIALAALLLAGRRNGDDAPADSLHVVAEAVAEPA
;
A
#
# COMPACT_ATOMS: atom_id res chain seq x y z
N MET A 1 -21.41 4.49 59.11
CA MET A 1 -21.61 4.99 57.73
C MET A 1 -20.84 6.29 57.60
N ALA A 2 -19.63 6.22 57.08
CA ALA A 2 -18.86 7.38 56.65
C ALA A 2 -18.25 7.00 55.30
N SER A 3 -18.66 7.75 54.28
CA SER A 3 -18.40 7.57 52.86
C SER A 3 -16.91 7.68 52.53
N SER A 4 -16.38 6.66 51.86
CA SER A 4 -15.10 6.69 51.17
C SER A 4 -15.10 7.76 50.06
N PRO A 5 -14.03 8.56 49.88
CA PRO A 5 -13.88 9.36 48.68
C PRO A 5 -13.37 8.47 47.53
N ASP A 6 -14.18 8.33 46.48
CA ASP A 6 -13.76 7.84 45.17
C ASP A 6 -12.66 8.75 44.63
N VAL A 7 -11.42 8.24 44.60
CA VAL A 7 -10.32 8.85 43.85
C VAL A 7 -10.27 8.15 42.49
N ASP A 8 -11.22 8.49 41.62
CA ASP A 8 -11.10 8.16 40.19
C ASP A 8 -10.25 9.25 39.51
N GLN A 9 -8.95 9.25 39.84
CA GLN A 9 -7.95 10.02 39.09
C GLN A 9 -7.67 9.31 37.77
N THR A 10 -8.62 9.41 36.84
CA THR A 10 -8.32 9.18 35.43
C THR A 10 -7.32 10.26 35.01
N ILE A 11 -6.05 9.85 34.89
CA ILE A 11 -5.01 10.67 34.25
C ILE A 11 -5.48 10.92 32.81
N SER A 12 -6.15 12.06 32.60
CA SER A 12 -6.48 12.57 31.28
C SER A 12 -5.16 12.87 30.58
N VAL A 13 -4.67 11.91 29.80
CA VAL A 13 -3.56 12.14 28.88
C VAL A 13 -4.05 13.19 27.89
N ALA A 14 -3.55 14.42 27.99
CA ALA A 14 -3.93 15.52 27.12
C ALA A 14 -3.78 15.09 25.65
N THR A 15 -4.91 14.97 24.94
CA THR A 15 -4.92 14.53 23.54
C THR A 15 -4.12 15.55 22.72
N PRO A 16 -3.00 15.16 22.08
CA PRO A 16 -2.24 16.10 21.26
C PRO A 16 -3.13 16.71 20.18
N GLY A 17 -2.95 18.00 19.90
CA GLY A 17 -3.79 18.72 18.95
C GLY A 17 -3.94 17.98 17.62
N ARG A 18 -5.18 17.86 17.13
CA ARG A 18 -5.55 17.05 15.96
C ARG A 18 -4.64 17.26 14.75
N ILE A 19 -4.31 18.52 14.44
CA ILE A 19 -3.44 18.88 13.31
C ILE A 19 -2.02 18.33 13.51
N ARG A 20 -1.48 18.42 14.74
CA ARG A 20 -0.16 17.88 15.08
C ARG A 20 -0.10 16.38 14.81
N MET A 21 -1.13 15.62 15.23
CA MET A 21 -1.16 14.17 15.00
C MET A 21 -1.29 13.82 13.52
N ILE A 22 -2.11 14.55 12.76
CA ILE A 22 -2.19 14.35 11.30
C ILE A 22 -0.81 14.54 10.65
N LEU A 23 -0.07 15.58 11.03
CA LEU A 23 1.27 15.84 10.49
C LEU A 23 2.28 14.77 10.89
N VAL A 24 2.29 14.36 12.16
CA VAL A 24 3.19 13.31 12.67
C VAL A 24 2.90 11.98 11.98
N LEU A 25 1.65 11.53 11.99
CA LEU A 25 1.24 10.25 11.41
C LEU A 25 1.39 10.24 9.89
N GLY A 26 1.11 11.37 9.23
CA GLY A 26 1.34 11.54 7.79
C GLY A 26 2.82 11.41 7.43
N ALA A 27 3.70 12.09 8.18
CA ALA A 27 5.14 12.00 7.97
C ALA A 27 5.66 10.57 8.19
N LEU A 28 5.15 9.85 9.20
CA LEU A 28 5.49 8.45 9.44
C LEU A 28 5.05 7.53 8.29
N ILE A 29 3.81 7.68 7.81
CA ILE A 29 3.29 6.86 6.69
C ILE A 29 4.10 7.07 5.40
N ALA A 30 4.62 8.29 5.17
CA ALA A 30 5.42 8.59 3.99
C ALA A 30 6.73 7.79 3.90
N LEU A 31 7.22 7.21 5.02
CA LEU A 31 8.45 6.41 5.03
C LEU A 31 8.41 5.24 4.04
N GLY A 32 7.27 4.55 3.95
CA GLY A 32 7.07 3.41 3.04
C GLY A 32 7.24 3.82 1.57
N PRO A 33 6.39 4.70 1.02
CA PRO A 33 6.51 5.19 -0.34
C PRO A 33 7.89 5.79 -0.65
N LEU A 34 8.46 6.60 0.25
CA LEU A 34 9.81 7.16 0.04
C LEU A 34 10.88 6.05 -0.12
N THR A 35 10.77 4.97 0.65
CA THR A 35 11.67 3.81 0.56
C THR A 35 11.57 3.08 -0.77
N ILE A 36 10.38 3.01 -1.35
CA ILE A 36 10.14 2.31 -2.62
C ILE A 36 10.53 3.22 -3.79
N ASP A 37 10.02 4.45 -3.79
CA ASP A 37 9.88 5.27 -5.00
C ASP A 37 11.07 6.19 -5.25
N MET A 38 11.77 6.66 -4.20
CA MET A 38 13.03 7.44 -4.38
C MET A 38 14.15 6.60 -5.01
N TYR A 39 14.05 5.28 -4.91
CA TYR A 39 15.03 4.32 -5.41
C TYR A 39 14.88 4.04 -6.92
N LEU A 40 13.67 4.19 -7.47
CA LEU A 40 13.34 3.75 -8.83
C LEU A 40 14.18 4.41 -9.93
N PRO A 41 14.46 5.73 -9.90
CA PRO A 41 15.27 6.35 -10.94
C PRO A 41 16.72 5.86 -10.95
N ALA A 42 17.22 5.32 -9.83
CA ALA A 42 18.57 4.78 -9.70
C ALA A 42 18.70 3.35 -10.24
N LEU A 43 17.60 2.64 -10.42
CA LEU A 43 17.59 1.19 -10.66
C LEU A 43 18.40 0.75 -11.89
N PRO A 44 18.31 1.43 -13.05
CA PRO A 44 19.16 1.09 -14.21
C PRO A 44 20.65 1.28 -13.92
N ARG A 45 21.04 2.39 -13.26
CA ARG A 45 22.43 2.65 -12.86
C ARG A 45 22.98 1.59 -11.91
N ILE A 46 22.17 1.12 -10.97
CA ILE A 46 22.56 0.04 -10.04
C ILE A 46 22.81 -1.27 -10.80
N ALA A 47 21.95 -1.59 -11.77
CA ALA A 47 22.13 -2.76 -12.61
C ALA A 47 23.47 -2.70 -13.37
N ASP A 48 23.78 -1.54 -13.96
CA ASP A 48 25.02 -1.31 -14.71
C ASP A 48 26.26 -1.36 -13.80
N GLU A 49 26.26 -0.61 -12.68
CA GLU A 49 27.41 -0.51 -11.76
C GLU A 49 27.73 -1.86 -11.09
N LEU A 50 26.70 -2.65 -10.75
CA LEU A 50 26.88 -3.99 -10.16
C LEU A 50 27.02 -5.09 -11.22
N SER A 51 26.99 -4.74 -12.52
CA SER A 51 27.10 -5.68 -13.64
C SER A 51 26.08 -6.84 -13.57
N VAL A 52 24.84 -6.52 -13.24
CA VAL A 52 23.73 -7.49 -13.14
C VAL A 52 22.62 -7.18 -14.14
N SER A 53 21.81 -8.18 -14.46
CA SER A 53 20.65 -7.97 -15.34
C SER A 53 19.57 -7.12 -14.66
N SER A 54 18.71 -6.48 -15.46
CA SER A 54 17.53 -5.75 -14.96
C SER A 54 16.67 -6.63 -14.05
N SER A 55 16.46 -7.89 -14.40
CA SER A 55 15.68 -8.85 -13.61
C SER A 55 16.32 -9.12 -12.25
N VAL A 56 17.65 -9.23 -12.18
CA VAL A 56 18.37 -9.40 -10.91
C VAL A 56 18.31 -8.12 -10.07
N SER A 57 18.45 -6.94 -10.67
CA SER A 57 18.34 -5.68 -9.94
C SER A 57 16.93 -5.45 -9.36
N GLN A 58 15.87 -5.88 -10.05
CA GLN A 58 14.49 -5.83 -9.54
C GLN A 58 14.25 -6.71 -8.31
N LEU A 59 15.07 -7.74 -8.08
CA LEU A 59 14.96 -8.55 -6.86
C LEU A 59 15.19 -7.71 -5.59
N THR A 60 15.87 -6.56 -5.69
CA THR A 60 15.98 -5.60 -4.58
C THR A 60 14.64 -4.95 -4.23
N LEU A 61 13.82 -4.64 -5.24
CA LEU A 61 12.46 -4.15 -5.05
C LEU A 61 11.56 -5.28 -4.53
N THR A 62 11.66 -6.48 -5.10
CA THR A 62 11.00 -7.69 -4.57
C THR A 62 11.29 -7.89 -3.09
N GLY A 63 12.57 -7.82 -2.70
CA GLY A 63 12.99 -7.95 -1.31
C GLY A 63 12.30 -6.92 -0.43
N THR A 64 12.25 -5.65 -0.86
CA THR A 64 11.57 -4.57 -0.13
C THR A 64 10.08 -4.85 0.06
N LEU A 65 9.38 -5.28 -1.00
CA LEU A 65 7.95 -5.59 -0.96
C LEU A 65 7.67 -6.83 -0.09
N ALA A 66 8.52 -7.86 -0.17
CA ALA A 66 8.44 -9.03 0.70
C ALA A 66 8.67 -8.65 2.17
N GLY A 67 9.66 -7.79 2.42
CA GLY A 67 9.92 -7.19 3.73
C GLY A 67 8.71 -6.45 4.27
N LEU A 68 8.08 -5.60 3.46
CA LEU A 68 6.84 -4.90 3.81
C LEU A 68 5.73 -5.90 4.15
N ALA A 69 5.50 -6.92 3.31
CA ALA A 69 4.48 -7.94 3.54
C ALA A 69 4.68 -8.67 4.88
N LEU A 70 5.91 -9.13 5.16
CA LEU A 70 6.27 -9.76 6.43
C LEU A 70 6.11 -8.79 7.60
N GLY A 71 6.53 -7.53 7.42
CA GLY A 71 6.38 -6.48 8.42
C GLY A 71 4.92 -6.20 8.77
N GLN A 72 3.99 -6.22 7.80
CA GLN A 72 2.55 -6.05 8.06
C GLN A 72 2.02 -7.15 9.00
N LEU A 73 2.42 -8.40 8.78
CA LEU A 73 1.98 -9.55 9.60
C LEU A 73 2.58 -9.55 11.00
N ILE A 74 3.82 -9.07 11.14
CA ILE A 74 4.58 -9.10 12.40
C ILE A 74 4.24 -7.88 13.26
N VAL A 75 4.25 -6.67 12.69
CA VAL A 75 4.15 -5.43 13.47
C VAL A 75 2.79 -5.28 14.12
N GLY A 76 1.69 -5.66 13.46
CA GLY A 76 0.33 -5.51 14.01
C GLY A 76 0.20 -6.16 15.39
N PRO A 77 0.42 -7.49 15.50
CA PRO A 77 0.39 -8.19 16.78
C PRO A 77 1.42 -7.69 17.81
N LEU A 78 2.63 -7.32 17.38
CA LEU A 78 3.62 -6.73 18.30
C LEU A 78 3.14 -5.37 18.83
N SER A 79 2.47 -4.57 18.01
CA SER A 79 1.93 -3.27 18.41
C SER A 79 0.76 -3.39 19.39
N ASP A 80 -0.12 -4.37 19.20
CA ASP A 80 -1.25 -4.62 20.10
C ASP A 80 -0.81 -5.16 21.47
N SER A 81 0.39 -5.73 21.57
CA SER A 81 0.90 -6.37 22.78
C SER A 81 1.93 -5.54 23.54
N LEU A 82 2.86 -4.90 22.84
CA LEU A 82 3.94 -4.11 23.44
C LEU A 82 3.60 -2.62 23.58
N GLY A 83 2.48 -2.18 23.01
CA GLY A 83 2.12 -0.78 22.81
C GLY A 83 2.51 -0.26 21.43
N ARG A 84 2.05 0.93 21.07
CA ARG A 84 2.30 1.53 19.75
C ARG A 84 3.74 2.00 19.59
N ARG A 85 4.29 2.64 20.62
CA ARG A 85 5.54 3.41 20.48
C ARG A 85 6.76 2.52 20.29
N ARG A 86 6.87 1.39 21.02
CA ARG A 86 8.06 0.54 20.98
C ARG A 86 8.28 -0.14 19.62
N PRO A 87 7.28 -0.81 19.02
CA PRO A 87 7.45 -1.44 17.71
C PRO A 87 7.69 -0.42 16.60
N LEU A 88 7.07 0.77 16.68
CA LEU A 88 7.34 1.86 15.75
C LEU A 88 8.82 2.28 15.79
N MET A 89 9.34 2.58 16.98
CA MET A 89 10.74 3.01 17.13
C MET A 89 11.71 1.91 16.69
N ALA A 90 11.45 0.66 17.05
CA ALA A 90 12.25 -0.48 16.63
C ALA A 90 12.25 -0.65 15.10
N GLY A 91 11.09 -0.49 14.45
CA GLY A 91 10.98 -0.56 13.00
C GLY A 91 11.70 0.58 12.28
N ILE A 92 11.62 1.81 12.79
CA ILE A 92 12.37 2.95 12.22
C ILE A 92 13.89 2.74 12.39
N VAL A 93 14.34 2.25 13.54
CA VAL A 93 15.77 1.92 13.75
C VAL A 93 16.22 0.79 12.82
N LEU A 94 15.41 -0.25 12.64
CA LEU A 94 15.68 -1.32 11.67
C LEU A 94 15.79 -0.76 10.24
N HIS A 95 14.87 0.13 9.85
CA HIS A 95 14.90 0.80 8.56
C HIS A 95 16.17 1.63 8.38
N MET A 96 16.56 2.41 9.39
CA MET A 96 17.81 3.19 9.37
C MET A 96 19.04 2.30 9.21
N ALA A 97 19.15 1.24 10.02
CA ALA A 97 20.28 0.31 9.97
C ALA A 97 20.34 -0.39 8.61
N ALA A 98 19.20 -0.85 8.10
CA ALA A 98 19.09 -1.44 6.77
C ALA A 98 19.47 -0.45 5.66
N SER A 99 19.10 0.82 5.79
CA SER A 99 19.49 1.88 4.85
C SER A 99 21.01 2.10 4.86
N VAL A 100 21.67 2.06 6.03
CA VAL A 100 23.14 2.11 6.12
C VAL A 100 23.76 0.87 5.46
N LEU A 101 23.19 -0.32 5.66
CA LEU A 101 23.65 -1.53 4.97
C LEU A 101 23.51 -1.40 3.44
N CYS A 102 22.45 -0.75 2.93
CA CYS A 102 22.32 -0.47 1.50
C CYS A 102 23.41 0.48 0.97
N VAL A 103 23.85 1.48 1.76
CA VAL A 103 24.97 2.36 1.40
C VAL A 103 26.29 1.59 1.34
N LEU A 104 26.46 0.58 2.17
CA LEU A 104 27.70 -0.20 2.27
C LEU A 104 27.66 -1.50 1.45
N ALA A 105 26.60 -1.74 0.68
CA ALA A 105 26.39 -3.01 0.00
C ALA A 105 27.42 -3.19 -1.14
N PRO A 106 28.25 -4.25 -1.09
CA PRO A 106 29.25 -4.50 -2.13
C PRO A 106 28.67 -5.18 -3.37
N ASP A 107 27.51 -5.83 -3.23
CA ASP A 107 26.88 -6.61 -4.29
C ASP A 107 25.34 -6.61 -4.15
N ILE A 108 24.67 -7.14 -5.17
CA ILE A 108 23.21 -7.14 -5.26
C ILE A 108 22.53 -8.03 -4.21
N VAL A 109 23.21 -9.07 -3.71
CA VAL A 109 22.66 -10.00 -2.72
C VAL A 109 22.58 -9.30 -1.37
N VAL A 110 23.67 -8.64 -0.96
CA VAL A 110 23.70 -7.81 0.25
C VAL A 110 22.70 -6.67 0.13
N LEU A 111 22.66 -5.98 -1.01
CA LEU A 111 21.69 -4.91 -1.25
C LEU A 111 20.25 -5.44 -1.15
N GLY A 112 19.94 -6.58 -1.76
CA GLY A 112 18.62 -7.20 -1.72
C GLY A 112 18.19 -7.61 -0.31
N ALA A 113 19.09 -8.21 0.47
CA ALA A 113 18.82 -8.57 1.86
C ALA A 113 18.59 -7.34 2.74
N ALA A 114 19.44 -6.31 2.60
CA ALA A 114 19.28 -5.04 3.29
C ALA A 114 17.94 -4.37 2.90
N ARG A 115 17.57 -4.39 1.62
CA ARG A 115 16.29 -3.88 1.12
C ARG A 115 15.09 -4.60 1.72
N ALA A 116 15.18 -5.93 1.93
CA ALA A 116 14.13 -6.68 2.62
C ALA A 116 13.97 -6.25 4.08
N LEU A 117 15.07 -6.08 4.81
CA LEU A 117 15.04 -5.55 6.18
C LEU A 117 14.49 -4.10 6.22
N GLN A 118 14.86 -3.29 5.23
CA GLN A 118 14.38 -1.92 5.09
C GLN A 118 12.86 -1.88 4.89
N GLY A 119 12.31 -2.75 4.03
CA GLY A 119 10.86 -2.89 3.85
C GLY A 119 10.14 -3.30 5.13
N MET A 120 10.71 -4.25 5.89
CA MET A 120 10.14 -4.68 7.17
C MET A 120 10.11 -3.52 8.19
N GLY A 121 11.17 -2.72 8.27
CA GLY A 121 11.20 -1.54 9.11
C GLY A 121 10.18 -0.46 8.69
N ALA A 122 10.04 -0.22 7.38
CA ALA A 122 9.07 0.73 6.83
C ALA A 122 7.61 0.35 7.12
N ALA A 123 7.29 -0.96 7.13
CA ALA A 123 5.95 -1.44 7.48
C ALA A 123 5.52 -1.00 8.88
N ALA A 124 6.47 -0.87 9.82
CA ALA A 124 6.15 -0.48 11.18
C ALA A 124 5.55 0.92 11.26
N ALA A 125 6.05 1.85 10.43
CA ALA A 125 5.57 3.22 10.41
C ALA A 125 4.12 3.31 9.93
N SER A 126 3.76 2.58 8.87
CA SER A 126 2.39 2.61 8.33
C SER A 126 1.38 1.87 9.21
N VAL A 127 1.73 0.66 9.68
CA VAL A 127 0.85 -0.15 10.55
C VAL A 127 0.54 0.59 11.84
N VAL A 128 1.57 1.08 12.53
CA VAL A 128 1.38 1.76 13.81
C VAL A 128 0.67 3.10 13.62
N ALA A 129 0.97 3.86 12.56
CA ALA A 129 0.31 5.13 12.33
C ALA A 129 -1.21 4.98 12.15
N ILE A 130 -1.66 3.96 11.40
CA ILE A 130 -3.08 3.66 11.23
C ILE A 130 -3.71 3.20 12.56
N ALA A 131 -3.02 2.35 13.31
CA ALA A 131 -3.50 1.88 14.61
C ALA A 131 -3.68 3.04 15.62
N VAL A 132 -2.73 3.99 15.65
CA VAL A 132 -2.82 5.18 16.50
C VAL A 132 -4.05 6.05 16.17
N VAL A 133 -4.47 6.12 14.91
CA VAL A 133 -5.72 6.83 14.56
C VAL A 133 -6.93 6.17 15.21
N GLY A 134 -6.98 4.83 15.17
CA GLY A 134 -8.04 4.05 15.81
C GLY A 134 -8.05 4.16 17.33
N ASP A 135 -6.87 4.31 17.96
CA ASP A 135 -6.76 4.50 19.40
C ASP A 135 -7.22 5.91 19.85
N LEU A 136 -6.93 6.95 19.06
CA LEU A 136 -7.09 8.35 19.48
C LEU A 136 -8.36 9.05 18.98
N PHE A 137 -8.95 8.57 17.89
CA PHE A 137 -10.06 9.26 17.23
C PHE A 137 -11.21 8.30 16.97
N SER A 138 -12.44 8.81 17.07
CA SER A 138 -13.67 8.06 16.77
C SER A 138 -14.58 8.84 15.83
N GLY A 139 -15.54 8.13 15.21
CA GLY A 139 -16.57 8.70 14.34
C GLY A 139 -16.01 9.52 13.17
N THR A 140 -16.62 10.69 12.94
CA THR A 140 -16.28 11.60 11.83
C THR A 140 -14.84 12.13 11.90
N VAL A 141 -14.29 12.23 13.11
CA VAL A 141 -12.91 12.70 13.32
C VAL A 141 -11.90 11.67 12.82
N ALA A 142 -12.11 10.39 13.16
CA ALA A 142 -11.26 9.29 12.68
C ALA A 142 -11.28 9.22 11.15
N ALA A 143 -12.46 9.30 10.54
CA ALA A 143 -12.61 9.33 9.09
C ALA A 143 -11.84 10.50 8.44
N THR A 144 -11.88 11.69 9.05
CA THR A 144 -11.14 12.86 8.56
C THR A 144 -9.63 12.66 8.64
N VAL A 145 -9.13 12.12 9.75
CA VAL A 145 -7.69 11.85 9.93
C VAL A 145 -7.25 10.78 8.93
N MET A 146 -7.98 9.66 8.82
CA MET A 146 -7.71 8.60 7.85
C MET A 146 -7.68 9.13 6.41
N SER A 147 -8.66 9.97 6.03
CA SER A 147 -8.69 10.59 4.70
C SER A 147 -7.43 11.42 4.42
N ARG A 148 -6.95 12.19 5.40
CA ARG A 148 -5.70 12.97 5.26
C ARG A 148 -4.46 12.08 5.18
N LEU A 149 -4.42 10.98 5.92
CA LEU A 149 -3.32 10.01 5.81
C LEU A 149 -3.32 9.31 4.44
N MET A 150 -4.49 8.96 3.92
CA MET A 150 -4.62 8.40 2.56
C MET A 150 -4.22 9.42 1.49
N LEU A 151 -4.48 10.72 1.69
CA LEU A 151 -3.96 11.78 0.81
C LEU A 151 -2.43 11.82 0.82
N VAL A 152 -1.78 11.72 1.98
CA VAL A 152 -0.32 11.68 2.07
C VAL A 152 0.24 10.44 1.37
N LEU A 153 -0.39 9.28 1.59
CA LEU A 153 -0.02 8.03 0.93
C LEU A 153 -0.16 8.13 -0.60
N GLY A 154 -1.15 8.89 -1.08
CA GLY A 154 -1.32 9.20 -2.49
C GLY A 154 -0.24 10.15 -3.02
N VAL A 155 0.02 11.27 -2.35
CA VAL A 155 0.96 12.29 -2.82
C VAL A 155 2.41 11.80 -2.81
N ALA A 156 2.78 10.91 -1.88
CA ALA A 156 4.17 10.49 -1.72
C ALA A 156 4.76 9.84 -3.01
N PRO A 157 4.09 8.92 -3.71
CA PRO A 157 4.52 8.42 -5.03
C PRO A 157 4.71 9.46 -6.13
N VAL A 158 4.05 10.63 -6.05
CA VAL A 158 4.24 11.73 -7.01
C VAL A 158 5.60 12.40 -6.77
N LEU A 159 5.93 12.62 -5.50
CA LEU A 159 7.09 13.40 -5.09
C LEU A 159 8.35 12.55 -4.98
N ALA A 160 8.23 11.30 -4.52
CA ALA A 160 9.35 10.47 -4.16
C ALA A 160 10.31 10.16 -5.34
N PRO A 161 9.87 9.77 -6.54
CA PRO A 161 10.78 9.60 -7.67
C PRO A 161 11.48 10.90 -8.06
N SER A 162 10.79 12.04 -7.95
CA SER A 162 11.37 13.36 -8.21
C SER A 162 12.46 13.71 -7.20
N LEU A 163 12.25 13.40 -5.91
CA LEU A 163 13.28 13.54 -4.88
C LEU A 163 14.47 12.61 -5.14
N GLY A 164 14.20 11.36 -5.55
CA GLY A 164 15.24 10.41 -5.97
C GLY A 164 16.07 10.92 -7.14
N ALA A 165 15.41 11.38 -8.21
CA ALA A 165 16.05 11.97 -9.37
C ALA A 165 16.89 13.20 -8.99
N ALA A 166 16.38 14.08 -8.12
CA ALA A 166 17.11 15.26 -7.66
C ALA A 166 18.42 14.91 -6.92
N VAL A 167 18.41 13.86 -6.10
CA VAL A 167 19.61 13.34 -5.42
C VAL A 167 20.63 12.84 -6.45
N LEU A 168 20.17 12.10 -7.46
CA LEU A 168 21.02 11.49 -8.48
C LEU A 168 21.63 12.48 -9.50
N LEU A 169 21.17 13.73 -9.51
CA LEU A 169 21.82 14.81 -10.28
C LEU A 169 23.20 15.19 -9.71
N HIS A 170 23.37 15.04 -8.40
CA HIS A 170 24.55 15.54 -7.68
C HIS A 170 25.41 14.43 -7.07
N GLY A 171 25.00 13.16 -7.18
CA GLY A 171 25.68 12.04 -6.53
C GLY A 171 25.35 10.67 -7.10
N SER A 172 26.03 9.64 -6.58
CA SER A 172 25.72 8.24 -6.85
C SER A 172 24.42 7.78 -6.18
N TRP A 173 23.92 6.60 -6.58
CA TRP A 173 22.69 6.03 -6.03
C TRP A 173 22.73 5.78 -4.52
N HIS A 174 23.93 5.60 -3.94
CA HIS A 174 24.14 5.46 -2.51
C HIS A 174 23.55 6.65 -1.71
N TRP A 175 23.55 7.86 -2.28
CA TRP A 175 22.99 9.05 -1.62
C TRP A 175 21.48 8.98 -1.42
N VAL A 176 20.75 8.18 -2.21
CA VAL A 176 19.33 7.91 -1.97
C VAL A 176 19.15 7.24 -0.61
N PHE A 177 20.01 6.27 -0.29
CA PHE A 177 19.98 5.57 0.99
C PHE A 177 20.46 6.45 2.15
N VAL A 178 21.45 7.32 1.93
CA VAL A 178 21.85 8.33 2.93
C VAL A 178 20.68 9.27 3.24
N ALA A 179 19.97 9.75 2.22
CA ALA A 179 18.78 10.58 2.40
C ALA A 179 17.70 9.85 3.21
N LEU A 180 17.48 8.55 2.95
CA LEU A 180 16.55 7.73 3.72
C LEU A 180 16.98 7.55 5.18
N VAL A 181 18.28 7.43 5.48
CA VAL A 181 18.80 7.43 6.87
C VAL A 181 18.45 8.74 7.58
N VAL A 182 18.67 9.88 6.91
CA VAL A 182 18.37 11.20 7.47
C VAL A 182 16.87 11.37 7.73
N VAL A 183 16.04 10.99 6.75
CA VAL A 183 14.57 11.04 6.88
C VAL A 183 14.12 10.15 8.03
N ALA A 184 14.57 8.89 8.09
CA ALA A 184 14.20 7.96 9.15
C ALA A 184 14.70 8.43 10.53
N GLY A 185 15.89 9.03 10.63
CA GLY A 185 16.38 9.65 11.86
C GLY A 185 15.52 10.83 12.32
N GLY A 186 15.10 11.68 11.38
CA GLY A 186 14.14 12.76 11.64
C GLY A 186 12.79 12.23 12.11
N LEU A 187 12.27 11.17 11.49
CA LEU A 187 11.03 10.50 11.90
C LEU A 187 11.16 9.81 13.25
N LEU A 188 12.31 9.23 13.58
CA LEU A 188 12.59 8.65 14.89
C LEU A 188 12.56 9.72 15.99
N ALA A 189 13.21 10.85 15.75
CA ALA A 189 13.17 12.00 16.66
C ALA A 189 11.74 12.54 16.80
N LEU A 190 11.02 12.68 15.68
CA LEU A 190 9.62 13.12 15.68
C LEU A 190 8.73 12.16 16.49
N ALA A 191 8.86 10.85 16.28
CA ALA A 191 8.11 9.84 17.03
C ALA A 191 8.47 9.88 18.52
N ALA A 192 9.74 10.01 18.87
CA ALA A 192 10.19 10.05 20.26
C ALA A 192 9.69 11.30 21.01
N LEU A 193 9.56 12.44 20.33
CA LEU A 193 9.21 13.73 20.93
C LEU A 193 7.70 14.05 20.83
N ALA A 194 7.01 13.53 19.83
CA ALA A 194 5.64 13.93 19.52
C ALA A 194 4.60 12.80 19.59
N LEU A 195 5.01 11.53 19.61
CA LEU A 195 4.08 10.40 19.70
C LEU A 195 4.03 9.85 21.14
N PRO A 196 2.95 10.10 21.90
CA PRO A 196 2.73 9.46 23.18
C PRO A 196 2.43 7.96 22.98
N GLU A 197 2.52 7.18 24.05
CA GLU A 197 1.96 5.82 24.04
C GLU A 197 0.44 5.93 24.04
N THR A 198 -0.21 5.38 23.02
CA THR A 198 -1.67 5.50 22.82
C THR A 198 -2.43 4.24 23.21
N LEU A 199 -1.74 3.12 23.43
CA LEU A 199 -2.36 1.86 23.87
C LEU A 199 -2.07 1.60 25.37
N PRO A 200 -3.06 1.83 26.26
CA PRO A 200 -2.92 1.59 27.69
C PRO A 200 -2.61 0.12 27.98
N VAL A 201 -1.87 -0.15 29.05
CA VAL A 201 -1.47 -1.52 29.44
C VAL A 201 -2.67 -2.45 29.61
N SER A 202 -3.80 -1.93 30.12
CA SER A 202 -5.05 -2.68 30.31
C SER A 202 -5.71 -3.14 29.01
N HIS A 203 -5.44 -2.48 27.88
CA HIS A 203 -6.00 -2.81 26.57
C HIS A 203 -5.04 -3.65 25.72
N ARG A 204 -3.84 -3.95 26.23
CA ARG A 204 -2.86 -4.75 25.51
C ARG A 204 -3.29 -6.21 25.48
N ARG A 205 -3.23 -6.81 24.30
CA ARG A 205 -3.54 -8.23 24.12
C ARG A 205 -2.25 -9.04 24.30
N PRO A 206 -2.27 -10.15 25.05
CA PRO A 206 -1.09 -11.01 25.16
C PRO A 206 -0.70 -11.55 23.78
N LEU A 207 0.60 -11.72 23.55
CA LEU A 207 1.13 -12.36 22.33
C LEU A 207 0.79 -13.86 22.34
N ALA A 208 -0.42 -14.20 21.92
CA ALA A 208 -0.88 -15.57 21.76
C ALA A 208 -0.82 -15.95 20.28
N VAL A 209 0.33 -16.45 19.83
CA VAL A 209 0.55 -16.83 18.42
C VAL A 209 -0.51 -17.82 17.93
N SER A 210 -0.94 -18.76 18.78
CA SER A 210 -2.01 -19.72 18.46
C SER A 210 -3.36 -19.05 18.21
N SER A 211 -3.71 -18.03 18.99
CA SER A 211 -4.96 -17.28 18.80
C SER A 211 -4.92 -16.44 17.52
N ILE A 212 -3.78 -15.78 17.26
CA ILE A 212 -3.57 -15.00 16.03
C ILE A 212 -3.67 -15.90 14.79
N LEU A 213 -3.01 -17.06 14.81
CA LEU A 213 -3.12 -18.06 13.74
C LEU A 213 -4.55 -18.57 13.59
N GLY A 214 -5.27 -18.81 14.69
CA GLY A 214 -6.67 -19.17 14.67
C GLY A 214 -7.54 -18.15 13.94
N THR A 215 -7.37 -16.86 14.23
CA THR A 215 -8.08 -15.78 13.52
C THR A 215 -7.70 -15.72 12.04
N TYR A 216 -6.43 -15.89 11.67
CA TYR A 216 -6.06 -15.97 10.25
C TYR A 216 -6.74 -17.13 9.54
N ILE A 217 -6.79 -18.32 10.16
CA ILE A 217 -7.46 -19.49 9.59
C ILE A 217 -8.96 -19.24 9.43
N GLU A 218 -9.60 -18.59 10.40
CA GLU A 218 -11.01 -18.21 10.33
C GLU A 218 -11.27 -17.25 9.16
N LEU A 219 -10.46 -16.19 9.02
CA LEU A 219 -10.56 -15.26 7.89
C LEU A 219 -10.37 -15.97 6.54
N LEU A 220 -9.41 -16.89 6.45
CA LEU A 220 -9.14 -17.64 5.22
C LEU A 220 -10.25 -18.67 4.87
N ARG A 221 -11.10 -19.03 5.83
CA ARG A 221 -12.29 -19.86 5.57
C ARG A 221 -13.45 -19.06 5.00
N ASP A 222 -13.51 -17.75 5.21
CA ASP A 222 -14.48 -16.89 4.53
C ASP A 222 -14.06 -16.69 3.07
N SER A 223 -14.60 -17.54 2.19
CA SER A 223 -14.35 -17.48 0.75
C SER A 223 -14.58 -16.11 0.12
N ARG A 224 -15.55 -15.32 0.62
CA ARG A 224 -15.83 -13.99 0.09
C ARG A 224 -14.78 -12.98 0.53
N PHE A 225 -14.36 -13.06 1.79
CA PHE A 225 -13.24 -12.26 2.27
C PHE A 225 -11.98 -12.56 1.46
N VAL A 226 -11.65 -13.84 1.25
CA VAL A 226 -10.50 -14.25 0.44
C VAL A 226 -10.59 -13.71 -0.99
N ILE A 227 -11.77 -13.77 -1.64
CA ILE A 227 -11.95 -13.22 -2.99
C ILE A 227 -11.73 -11.71 -3.01
N LEU A 228 -12.29 -10.97 -2.04
CA LEU A 228 -12.12 -9.51 -1.99
C LEU A 228 -10.66 -9.10 -1.70
N VAL A 229 -9.97 -9.85 -0.84
CA VAL A 229 -8.53 -9.69 -0.61
C VAL A 229 -7.76 -9.97 -1.90
N LEU A 230 -8.09 -11.03 -2.63
CA LEU A 230 -7.48 -11.35 -3.91
C LEU A 230 -7.71 -10.24 -4.95
N VAL A 231 -8.93 -9.68 -5.03
CA VAL A 231 -9.25 -8.56 -5.91
C VAL A 231 -8.41 -7.33 -5.55
N ALA A 232 -8.30 -7.00 -4.25
CA ALA A 232 -7.49 -5.88 -3.79
C ALA A 232 -5.98 -6.10 -4.03
N ALA A 233 -5.49 -7.33 -3.84
CA ALA A 233 -4.12 -7.72 -4.12
C ALA A 233 -3.81 -7.64 -5.61
N MET A 234 -4.66 -8.20 -6.47
CA MET A 234 -4.52 -8.16 -7.92
C MET A 234 -4.60 -6.73 -8.47
N GLY A 235 -5.50 -5.90 -7.92
CA GLY A 235 -5.52 -4.46 -8.19
C GLY A 235 -4.16 -3.82 -7.86
N MET A 236 -3.62 -4.08 -6.68
CA MET A 236 -2.29 -3.57 -6.28
C MET A 236 -1.15 -4.14 -7.14
N SER A 237 -1.26 -5.38 -7.61
CA SER A 237 -0.25 -6.05 -8.41
C SER A 237 0.09 -5.29 -9.70
N GLY A 238 -0.90 -4.66 -10.34
CA GLY A 238 -0.68 -3.82 -11.53
C GLY A 238 0.14 -2.56 -11.23
N LEU A 239 0.05 -2.03 -10.01
CA LEU A 239 0.78 -0.84 -9.58
C LEU A 239 2.24 -1.23 -9.39
N PHE A 240 2.48 -2.33 -8.69
CA PHE A 240 3.83 -2.85 -8.51
C PHE A 240 4.46 -3.33 -9.82
N ALA A 241 3.65 -3.83 -10.77
CA ALA A 241 4.11 -4.13 -12.11
C ALA A 241 4.67 -2.88 -12.79
N TYR A 242 3.89 -1.79 -12.78
CA TYR A 242 4.33 -0.50 -13.31
C TYR A 242 5.57 0.02 -12.60
N ILE A 243 5.57 0.05 -11.26
CA ILE A 243 6.71 0.49 -10.43
C ILE A 243 8.00 -0.26 -10.81
N SER A 244 7.91 -1.58 -11.00
CA SER A 244 9.08 -2.43 -11.23
C SER A 244 9.63 -2.31 -12.65
N ALA A 245 8.75 -2.19 -13.66
CA ALA A 245 9.14 -2.19 -15.06
C ALA A 245 9.43 -0.78 -15.61
N ALA A 246 8.77 0.25 -15.09
CA ALA A 246 8.81 1.60 -15.64
C ALA A 246 10.23 2.17 -15.78
N PRO A 247 11.17 2.02 -14.82
CA PRO A 247 12.53 2.54 -14.98
C PRO A 247 13.24 1.97 -16.21
N PHE A 248 13.14 0.65 -16.46
CA PHE A 248 13.79 0.01 -17.59
C PHE A 248 13.12 0.32 -18.92
N VAL A 249 11.79 0.40 -18.94
CA VAL A 249 11.06 0.74 -20.17
C VAL A 249 11.28 2.21 -20.53
N LEU A 250 11.09 3.13 -19.59
CA LEU A 250 11.15 4.57 -19.86
C LEU A 250 12.59 5.06 -20.03
N GLN A 251 13.52 4.65 -19.17
CA GLN A 251 14.91 5.10 -19.28
C GLN A 251 15.72 4.23 -20.23
N GLY A 252 15.58 2.91 -20.16
CA GLY A 252 16.34 1.96 -20.98
C GLY A 252 15.88 1.90 -22.45
N HIS A 253 14.58 1.71 -22.69
CA HIS A 253 14.06 1.58 -24.06
C HIS A 253 13.72 2.94 -24.71
N TYR A 254 13.04 3.83 -23.99
CA TYR A 254 12.68 5.15 -24.51
C TYR A 254 13.76 6.23 -24.30
N GLY A 255 14.85 5.93 -23.60
CA GLY A 255 15.98 6.85 -23.42
C GLY A 255 15.67 8.08 -22.56
N LEU A 256 14.61 8.05 -21.75
CA LEU A 256 14.30 9.15 -20.85
C LEU A 256 15.38 9.28 -19.78
N ASP A 257 15.78 10.51 -19.48
CA ASP A 257 16.60 10.77 -18.30
C ASP A 257 15.77 10.61 -17.01
N GLN A 258 16.43 10.74 -15.85
CA GLN A 258 15.80 10.55 -14.55
C GLN A 258 14.74 11.61 -14.24
N GLN A 259 14.87 12.83 -14.77
CA GLN A 259 13.89 13.90 -14.56
C GLN A 259 12.63 13.66 -15.39
N ALA A 260 12.78 13.33 -16.67
CA ALA A 260 11.69 12.95 -17.55
C ALA A 260 10.98 11.68 -17.06
N PHE A 261 11.72 10.69 -16.56
CA PHE A 261 11.14 9.53 -15.88
C PHE A 261 10.28 9.96 -14.68
N ALA A 262 10.81 10.82 -13.80
CA ALA A 262 10.08 11.29 -12.62
C ALA A 262 8.79 12.05 -13.00
N LEU A 263 8.80 12.85 -14.07
CA LEU A 263 7.61 13.55 -14.57
C LEU A 263 6.54 12.58 -15.11
N VAL A 264 6.93 11.57 -15.89
CA VAL A 264 5.98 10.55 -16.40
C VAL A 264 5.40 9.74 -15.25
N PHE A 265 6.22 9.37 -14.27
CA PHE A 265 5.78 8.66 -13.08
C PHE A 265 4.83 9.51 -12.22
N ALA A 266 5.13 10.80 -12.07
CA ALA A 266 4.26 11.76 -11.39
C ALA A 266 2.90 11.88 -12.08
N ALA A 267 2.85 11.89 -13.42
CA ALA A 267 1.59 11.86 -14.16
C ALA A 267 0.76 10.60 -13.86
N GLY A 268 1.42 9.43 -13.75
CA GLY A 268 0.79 8.17 -13.33
C GLY A 268 0.21 8.23 -11.91
N ALA A 269 0.99 8.76 -10.97
CA ALA A 269 0.54 8.95 -9.60
C ALA A 269 -0.62 9.96 -9.53
N ILE A 270 -0.59 11.07 -10.29
CA ILE A 270 -1.70 12.03 -10.38
C ILE A 270 -2.96 11.37 -10.93
N ALA A 271 -2.87 10.53 -11.96
CA ALA A 271 -4.02 9.80 -12.50
C ALA A 271 -4.64 8.86 -11.46
N LEU A 272 -3.80 8.07 -10.76
CA LEU A 272 -4.20 7.17 -9.69
C LEU A 272 -4.91 7.93 -8.56
N ILE A 273 -4.27 8.97 -8.00
CA ILE A 273 -4.79 9.74 -6.87
C ILE A 273 -6.03 10.53 -7.28
N GLY A 274 -6.01 11.15 -8.46
CA GLY A 274 -7.13 11.91 -9.00
C GLY A 274 -8.37 11.04 -9.11
N ALA A 275 -8.22 9.81 -9.60
CA ALA A 275 -9.29 8.83 -9.60
C ALA A 275 -9.74 8.43 -8.19
N THR A 276 -8.81 8.19 -7.25
CA THR A 276 -9.14 7.94 -5.83
C THR A 276 -9.92 9.10 -5.19
N GLN A 277 -9.60 10.35 -5.51
CA GLN A 277 -10.37 11.50 -5.02
C GLN A 277 -11.74 11.57 -5.69
N PHE A 278 -11.81 11.29 -6.99
CA PHE A 278 -13.07 11.23 -7.73
C PHE A 278 -14.00 10.12 -7.20
N ASN A 279 -13.45 9.03 -6.66
CA ASN A 279 -14.20 7.97 -6.00
C ASN A 279 -15.14 8.51 -4.91
N VAL A 280 -14.72 9.52 -4.15
CA VAL A 280 -15.53 10.13 -3.08
C VAL A 280 -16.83 10.74 -3.65
N VAL A 281 -16.78 11.25 -4.87
CA VAL A 281 -17.96 11.77 -5.58
C VAL A 281 -18.83 10.62 -6.10
N LEU A 282 -18.21 9.58 -6.69
CA LEU A 282 -18.93 8.41 -7.20
C LEU A 282 -19.69 7.66 -6.10
N LEU A 283 -19.11 7.56 -4.89
CA LEU A 283 -19.74 6.91 -3.73
C LEU A 283 -21.03 7.60 -3.25
N ARG A 284 -21.31 8.83 -3.68
CA ARG A 284 -22.60 9.50 -3.42
C ARG A 284 -23.75 8.92 -4.23
N ARG A 285 -23.47 8.21 -5.31
CA ARG A 285 -24.46 7.69 -6.27
C ARG A 285 -24.37 6.19 -6.52
N PHE A 286 -23.19 5.60 -6.31
CA PHE A 286 -22.93 4.20 -6.63
C PHE A 286 -22.35 3.45 -5.44
N SER A 287 -22.65 2.16 -5.33
CA SER A 287 -22.07 1.30 -4.30
C SER A 287 -20.56 1.05 -4.56
N PRO A 288 -19.73 0.80 -3.53
CA PRO A 288 -18.32 0.43 -3.69
C PRO A 288 -18.12 -0.76 -4.63
N GLN A 289 -19.04 -1.73 -4.60
CA GLN A 289 -18.99 -2.92 -5.47
C GLN A 289 -19.21 -2.54 -6.94
N THR A 290 -20.21 -1.70 -7.24
CA THR A 290 -20.49 -1.22 -8.59
C THR A 290 -19.29 -0.45 -9.16
N ILE A 291 -18.68 0.42 -8.35
CA ILE A 291 -17.49 1.19 -8.75
C ILE A 291 -16.32 0.25 -9.04
N THR A 292 -16.07 -0.73 -8.17
CA THR A 292 -14.98 -1.71 -8.33
C THR A 292 -15.12 -2.51 -9.62
N VAL A 293 -16.32 -3.02 -9.91
CA VAL A 293 -16.57 -3.78 -11.16
C VAL A 293 -16.36 -2.91 -12.39
N ALA A 294 -16.93 -1.70 -12.42
CA ALA A 294 -16.78 -0.77 -13.54
C ALA A 294 -15.31 -0.38 -13.78
N ALA A 295 -14.57 -0.11 -12.69
CA ALA A 295 -13.16 0.23 -12.74
C ALA A 295 -12.28 -0.93 -13.23
N LEU A 296 -12.60 -2.16 -12.84
CA LEU A 296 -11.90 -3.36 -13.34
C LEU A 296 -12.18 -3.60 -14.82
N ILE A 297 -13.43 -3.44 -15.28
CA ILE A 297 -13.78 -3.52 -16.72
C ILE A 297 -12.98 -2.47 -17.51
N TRP A 298 -13.00 -1.22 -17.04
CA TRP A 298 -12.20 -0.14 -17.64
C TRP A 298 -10.72 -0.49 -17.71
N SER A 299 -10.15 -0.98 -16.61
CA SER A 299 -8.73 -1.34 -16.53
C SER A 299 -8.37 -2.49 -17.47
N VAL A 300 -9.24 -3.49 -17.60
CA VAL A 300 -9.07 -4.59 -18.57
C VAL A 300 -9.08 -4.05 -20.00
N LEU A 301 -10.06 -3.23 -20.37
CA LEU A 301 -10.14 -2.64 -21.71
C LEU A 301 -8.91 -1.79 -22.05
N ALA A 302 -8.50 -0.90 -21.13
CA ALA A 302 -7.30 -0.10 -21.28
C ALA A 302 -6.03 -0.96 -21.41
N SER A 303 -5.95 -2.06 -20.66
CA SER A 303 -4.82 -3.00 -20.74
C SER A 303 -4.78 -3.79 -22.05
N VAL A 304 -5.93 -4.16 -22.62
CA VAL A 304 -6.00 -4.81 -23.94
C VAL A 304 -5.53 -3.86 -25.03
N VAL A 305 -5.92 -2.59 -24.96
CA VAL A 305 -5.39 -1.53 -25.85
C VAL A 305 -3.87 -1.40 -25.68
N PHE A 306 -3.37 -1.42 -24.44
CA PHE A 306 -1.94 -1.34 -24.16
C PHE A 306 -1.16 -2.51 -24.77
N VAL A 307 -1.66 -3.75 -24.62
CA VAL A 307 -1.07 -4.94 -25.27
C VAL A 307 -1.09 -4.77 -26.79
N GLY A 308 -2.21 -4.36 -27.37
CA GLY A 308 -2.35 -4.16 -28.82
C GLY A 308 -1.37 -3.14 -29.38
N LEU A 309 -1.24 -1.97 -28.75
CA LEU A 309 -0.28 -0.93 -29.14
C LEU A 309 1.17 -1.40 -29.01
N THR A 310 1.47 -2.14 -27.94
CA THR A 310 2.82 -2.67 -27.70
C THR A 310 3.19 -3.77 -28.68
N VAL A 311 2.28 -4.69 -29.00
CA VAL A 311 2.52 -5.74 -30.00
C VAL A 311 2.65 -5.15 -31.40
N ALA A 312 1.81 -4.17 -31.74
CA ALA A 312 1.88 -3.50 -33.04
C ALA A 312 3.11 -2.58 -33.18
N GLN A 313 3.80 -2.27 -32.08
CA GLN A 313 4.92 -1.32 -32.03
C GLN A 313 4.53 0.07 -32.57
N VAL A 314 3.30 0.52 -32.26
CA VAL A 314 2.74 1.81 -32.73
C VAL A 314 2.56 2.77 -31.55
N GLY A 315 2.75 4.08 -31.80
CA GLY A 315 2.45 5.15 -30.84
C GLY A 315 3.64 5.64 -30.01
N GLY A 316 4.80 4.96 -30.09
CA GLY A 316 6.01 5.35 -29.36
C GLY A 316 5.76 5.55 -27.87
N LEU A 317 6.35 6.60 -27.28
CA LEU A 317 6.18 6.92 -25.86
C LEU A 317 4.70 7.15 -25.48
N SER A 318 3.90 7.79 -26.36
CA SER A 318 2.48 8.03 -26.09
C SER A 318 1.66 6.73 -26.06
N GLY A 319 2.03 5.74 -26.89
CA GLY A 319 1.44 4.39 -26.91
C GLY A 319 1.73 3.60 -25.64
N PHE A 320 2.74 3.99 -24.85
CA PHE A 320 3.00 3.46 -23.52
C PHE A 320 2.28 4.27 -22.43
N VAL A 321 2.48 5.60 -22.42
CA VAL A 321 2.03 6.46 -21.32
C VAL A 321 0.51 6.51 -21.23
N VAL A 322 -0.20 6.75 -22.34
CA VAL A 322 -1.66 6.96 -22.31
C VAL A 322 -2.42 5.74 -21.77
N PRO A 323 -2.17 4.50 -22.26
CA PRO A 323 -2.84 3.33 -21.71
C PRO A 323 -2.47 3.07 -20.25
N VAL A 324 -1.20 3.26 -19.86
CA VAL A 324 -0.77 3.09 -18.47
C VAL A 324 -1.51 4.08 -17.55
N LEU A 325 -1.62 5.36 -17.92
CA LEU A 325 -2.39 6.35 -17.15
C LEU A 325 -3.86 5.94 -17.01
N ALA A 326 -4.47 5.43 -18.08
CA ALA A 326 -5.86 4.96 -18.04
C ALA A 326 -6.02 3.75 -17.10
N ILE A 327 -5.09 2.80 -17.11
CA ILE A 327 -5.12 1.66 -16.19
C ILE A 327 -4.91 2.13 -14.74
N LEU A 328 -3.93 3.01 -14.48
CA LEU A 328 -3.69 3.59 -13.16
C LEU A 328 -4.91 4.37 -12.63
N ALA A 329 -5.63 5.10 -13.49
CA ALA A 329 -6.88 5.75 -13.08
C ALA A 329 -7.95 4.73 -12.66
N GLY A 330 -8.14 3.65 -13.42
CA GLY A 330 -9.06 2.57 -13.04
C GLY A 330 -8.66 1.93 -11.70
N MET A 331 -7.37 1.67 -11.53
CA MET A 331 -6.82 1.19 -10.27
C MET A 331 -7.07 2.13 -9.10
N GLY A 332 -7.01 3.45 -9.32
CA GLY A 332 -7.29 4.46 -8.30
C GLY A 332 -8.70 4.38 -7.72
N LEU A 333 -9.64 3.77 -8.47
CA LEU A 333 -10.98 3.44 -7.99
C LEU A 333 -11.03 2.05 -7.33
N VAL A 334 -10.24 1.07 -7.75
CA VAL A 334 -10.20 -0.27 -7.15
C VAL A 334 -9.53 -0.26 -5.76
N LEU A 335 -8.39 0.43 -5.63
CA LEU A 335 -7.56 0.44 -4.42
C LEU A 335 -8.29 0.88 -3.13
N PRO A 336 -9.19 1.87 -3.13
CA PRO A 336 -9.94 2.22 -1.92
C PRO A 336 -11.17 1.32 -1.69
N ASN A 337 -11.84 0.85 -2.75
CA ASN A 337 -13.13 0.16 -2.62
C ASN A 337 -12.98 -1.33 -2.30
N ALA A 338 -12.06 -2.05 -2.93
CA ALA A 338 -11.89 -3.48 -2.69
C ALA A 338 -11.44 -3.80 -1.25
N PRO A 339 -10.44 -3.11 -0.67
CA PRO A 339 -10.14 -3.15 0.76
C PRO A 339 -11.33 -2.86 1.68
N ALA A 340 -12.10 -1.81 1.38
CA ALA A 340 -13.24 -1.43 2.20
C ALA A 340 -14.30 -2.54 2.25
N LEU A 341 -14.60 -3.13 1.09
CA LEU A 341 -15.50 -4.28 0.99
C LEU A 341 -14.97 -5.48 1.79
N ALA A 342 -13.67 -5.80 1.69
CA ALA A 342 -13.07 -6.91 2.42
C ALA A 342 -13.16 -6.70 3.95
N LEU A 343 -12.76 -5.52 4.42
CA LEU A 343 -12.68 -5.21 5.85
C LEU A 343 -14.06 -5.10 6.51
N SER A 344 -15.09 -4.66 5.78
CA SER A 344 -16.46 -4.60 6.31
C SER A 344 -17.05 -5.96 6.70
N ARG A 345 -16.44 -7.08 6.25
CA ARG A 345 -16.90 -8.44 6.58
C ARG A 345 -16.49 -8.91 7.97
N HIS A 346 -15.39 -8.37 8.51
CA HIS A 346 -14.83 -8.80 9.79
C HIS A 346 -14.53 -7.59 10.70
N PRO A 347 -15.57 -6.85 11.13
CA PRO A 347 -15.38 -5.69 12.00
C PRO A 347 -14.70 -6.06 13.33
N ASP A 348 -14.99 -7.25 13.88
CA ASP A 348 -14.45 -7.73 15.16
C ASP A 348 -12.95 -8.11 15.07
N ALA A 349 -12.44 -8.35 13.86
CA ALA A 349 -11.05 -8.72 13.59
C ALA A 349 -10.38 -7.75 12.59
N ALA A 350 -10.82 -6.49 12.55
CA ALA A 350 -10.40 -5.51 11.55
C ALA A 350 -8.88 -5.33 11.44
N GLY A 351 -8.15 -5.37 12.57
CA GLY A 351 -6.68 -5.29 12.59
C GLY A 351 -6.01 -6.47 11.89
N THR A 352 -6.38 -7.70 12.25
CA THR A 352 -5.86 -8.93 11.63
C THR A 352 -6.25 -9.04 10.16
N ALA A 353 -7.48 -8.64 9.82
CA ALA A 353 -7.96 -8.60 8.44
C ALA A 353 -7.18 -7.58 7.59
N ALA A 354 -6.90 -6.39 8.12
CA ALA A 354 -6.08 -5.38 7.46
C ALA A 354 -4.63 -5.85 7.28
N ALA A 355 -4.05 -6.52 8.28
CA ALA A 355 -2.72 -7.11 8.17
C ALA A 355 -2.65 -8.18 7.07
N LEU A 356 -3.64 -9.08 7.00
CA LEU A 356 -3.72 -10.11 5.95
C LEU A 356 -3.88 -9.48 4.56
N LEU A 357 -4.76 -8.48 4.44
CA LEU A 357 -4.97 -7.74 3.21
C LEU A 357 -3.69 -7.05 2.72
N GLY A 358 -3.01 -6.31 3.61
CA GLY A 358 -1.75 -5.65 3.29
C GLY A 358 -0.65 -6.64 2.92
N ALA A 359 -0.54 -7.74 3.67
CA ALA A 359 0.40 -8.82 3.35
C ALA A 359 0.12 -9.47 1.99
N ALA A 360 -1.15 -9.67 1.62
CA ALA A 360 -1.53 -10.18 0.31
C ALA A 360 -1.17 -9.18 -0.81
N GLN A 361 -1.42 -7.87 -0.60
CA GLN A 361 -1.10 -6.82 -1.57
C GLN A 361 0.41 -6.70 -1.81
N PHE A 362 1.21 -6.60 -0.75
CA PHE A 362 2.67 -6.50 -0.87
C PHE A 362 3.32 -7.83 -1.27
N GLY A 363 2.81 -8.96 -0.78
CA GLY A 363 3.31 -10.29 -1.12
C GLY A 363 3.09 -10.62 -2.59
N LEU A 364 1.91 -10.31 -3.13
CA LEU A 364 1.66 -10.44 -4.56
C LEU A 364 2.51 -9.45 -5.36
N GLY A 365 2.68 -8.21 -4.88
CA GLY A 365 3.62 -7.24 -5.46
C GLY A 365 5.07 -7.74 -5.54
N ALA A 366 5.54 -8.42 -4.49
CA ALA A 366 6.86 -9.02 -4.46
C ALA A 366 7.01 -10.13 -5.52
N ALA A 367 5.96 -10.92 -5.76
CA ALA A 367 5.94 -11.97 -6.78
C ALA A 367 5.84 -11.43 -8.22
N VAL A 368 5.31 -10.22 -8.40
CA VAL A 368 5.15 -9.59 -9.72
C VAL A 368 6.48 -9.21 -10.36
N ALA A 369 7.40 -8.62 -9.60
CA ALA A 369 8.68 -8.16 -10.15
C ALA A 369 9.50 -9.30 -10.82
N PRO A 370 9.68 -10.49 -10.20
CA PRO A 370 10.34 -11.62 -10.84
C PRO A 370 9.58 -12.15 -12.06
N ALA A 371 8.24 -12.10 -12.05
CA ALA A 371 7.43 -12.52 -13.19
C ALA A 371 7.67 -11.61 -14.41
N ILE A 372 7.73 -10.29 -14.21
CA ILE A 372 8.07 -9.34 -15.28
C ILE A 372 9.51 -9.54 -15.75
N GLY A 373 10.43 -9.78 -14.81
CA GLY A 373 11.83 -10.08 -15.10
C GLY A 373 12.01 -11.33 -15.96
N ALA A 374 11.23 -12.39 -15.71
CA ALA A 374 11.22 -13.60 -16.52
C ALA A 374 10.64 -13.39 -17.93
N LEU A 375 9.74 -12.41 -18.08
CA LEU A 375 9.15 -12.00 -19.36
C LEU A 375 10.02 -10.95 -20.10
N GLY A 376 11.21 -10.63 -19.60
CA GLY A 376 12.20 -9.80 -20.28
C GLY A 376 12.16 -8.29 -19.97
N ASN A 377 11.40 -7.86 -18.95
CA ASN A 377 11.40 -6.46 -18.48
C ASN A 377 11.02 -5.36 -19.48
N GLY A 378 10.42 -5.73 -20.60
CA GLY A 378 9.93 -4.80 -21.61
C GLY A 378 8.51 -4.29 -21.35
N ALA A 379 8.07 -3.34 -22.17
CA ALA A 379 6.70 -2.83 -22.17
C ALA A 379 5.66 -3.96 -22.34
N LEU A 380 5.99 -5.00 -23.12
CA LEU A 380 5.10 -6.13 -23.36
C LEU A 380 4.90 -6.99 -22.11
N ALA A 381 5.98 -7.24 -21.35
CA ALA A 381 5.92 -7.94 -20.07
C ALA A 381 5.02 -7.20 -19.08
N LEU A 382 5.20 -5.88 -18.98
CA LEU A 382 4.36 -5.01 -18.17
C LEU A 382 2.88 -5.10 -18.59
N ALA A 383 2.60 -4.97 -19.89
CA ALA A 383 1.25 -5.01 -20.42
C ALA A 383 0.55 -6.34 -20.08
N TRP A 384 1.22 -7.48 -20.32
CA TRP A 384 0.67 -8.80 -19.99
C TRP A 384 0.35 -8.98 -18.51
N VAL A 385 1.27 -8.57 -17.62
CA VAL A 385 1.07 -8.73 -16.18
C VAL A 385 -0.06 -7.84 -15.68
N MET A 386 -0.15 -6.59 -16.14
CA MET A 386 -1.26 -5.70 -15.79
C MET A 386 -2.60 -6.26 -16.31
N THR A 387 -2.66 -6.74 -17.56
CA THR A 387 -3.86 -7.37 -18.11
C THR A 387 -4.28 -8.61 -17.31
N ALA A 388 -3.34 -9.51 -17.03
CA ALA A 388 -3.61 -10.72 -16.27
C ALA A 388 -4.15 -10.39 -14.87
N GLY A 389 -3.50 -9.47 -14.14
CA GLY A 389 -3.95 -9.07 -12.81
C GLY A 389 -5.38 -8.50 -12.82
N MET A 390 -5.67 -7.55 -13.72
CA MET A 390 -7.00 -6.92 -13.80
C MET A 390 -8.08 -7.90 -14.26
N ALA A 391 -7.75 -8.78 -15.21
CA ALA A 391 -8.69 -9.80 -15.70
C ALA A 391 -8.99 -10.86 -14.63
N ILE A 392 -7.98 -11.32 -13.88
CA ILE A 392 -8.16 -12.26 -12.77
C ILE A 392 -9.00 -11.62 -11.66
N ALA A 393 -8.72 -10.37 -11.29
CA ALA A 393 -9.52 -9.63 -10.31
C ALA A 393 -11.00 -9.53 -10.74
N LEU A 394 -11.24 -9.15 -12.00
CA LEU A 394 -12.59 -9.05 -12.54
C LEU A 394 -13.32 -10.40 -12.54
N ALA A 395 -12.65 -11.46 -13.02
CA ALA A 395 -13.20 -12.80 -13.07
C ALA A 395 -13.55 -13.31 -11.66
N ALA A 396 -12.64 -13.13 -10.68
CA ALA A 396 -12.86 -13.54 -9.30
C ALA A 396 -14.09 -12.83 -8.70
N LEU A 397 -14.23 -11.53 -8.93
CA LEU A 397 -15.34 -10.75 -8.41
C LEU A 397 -16.69 -11.14 -9.06
N LEU A 398 -16.71 -11.39 -10.37
CA LEU A 398 -17.92 -11.81 -11.09
C LEU A 398 -18.36 -13.23 -10.70
N LEU A 399 -17.42 -14.17 -10.56
CA LEU A 399 -17.71 -15.55 -10.13
C LEU A 399 -18.26 -15.60 -8.70
N ALA A 400 -17.77 -14.73 -7.82
CA ALA A 400 -18.31 -14.58 -6.47
C ALA A 400 -19.75 -14.04 -6.46
N GLY A 401 -20.10 -13.17 -7.41
CA GLY A 401 -21.46 -12.64 -7.57
C GLY A 401 -22.46 -13.69 -8.05
N ARG A 402 -22.05 -14.61 -8.93
CA ARG A 402 -22.93 -15.64 -9.53
C ARG A 402 -23.30 -16.76 -8.57
N ARG A 403 -22.38 -17.20 -7.71
CA ARG A 403 -22.63 -18.27 -6.72
C ARG A 403 -23.75 -17.95 -5.72
N ASN A 404 -24.17 -16.70 -5.62
CA ASN A 404 -25.23 -16.27 -4.71
C ASN A 404 -26.60 -16.08 -5.38
N GLY A 405 -26.67 -16.17 -6.71
CA GLY A 405 -27.95 -16.18 -7.43
C GLY A 405 -28.72 -17.50 -7.24
N ASP A 406 -28.02 -18.58 -6.88
CA ASP A 406 -28.60 -19.91 -6.71
C ASP A 406 -28.98 -20.24 -5.23
N ASP A 407 -28.54 -19.43 -4.26
CA ASP A 407 -28.72 -19.69 -2.82
C ASP A 407 -29.50 -18.58 -2.06
N ALA A 408 -30.18 -17.67 -2.75
CA ALA A 408 -31.01 -16.65 -2.09
C ALA A 408 -32.39 -17.24 -1.72
N PRO A 409 -32.78 -17.33 -0.43
CA PRO A 409 -34.16 -17.65 -0.07
C PRO A 409 -35.07 -16.50 -0.52
N ALA A 410 -36.18 -16.84 -1.17
CA ALA A 410 -37.17 -15.93 -1.75
C ALA A 410 -37.85 -14.97 -0.74
N ASP A 411 -37.53 -15.04 0.55
CA ASP A 411 -38.18 -14.28 1.62
C ASP A 411 -37.57 -12.90 1.91
N SER A 412 -36.39 -12.59 1.35
CA SER A 412 -35.69 -11.32 1.63
C SER A 412 -36.23 -10.10 0.85
N LEU A 413 -37.18 -10.30 -0.06
CA LEU A 413 -37.78 -9.21 -0.85
C LEU A 413 -38.98 -8.53 -0.15
N HIS A 414 -39.51 -9.07 0.95
CA HIS A 414 -40.65 -8.47 1.65
C HIS A 414 -40.25 -7.51 2.79
N VAL A 415 -39.04 -7.60 3.35
CA VAL A 415 -38.65 -6.83 4.55
C VAL A 415 -38.24 -5.37 4.23
N VAL A 416 -37.89 -5.06 2.97
CA VAL A 416 -37.46 -3.69 2.59
C VAL A 416 -38.66 -2.78 2.26
N ALA A 417 -39.84 -3.33 1.99
CA ALA A 417 -41.03 -2.52 1.66
C ALA A 417 -41.75 -1.92 2.88
N GLU A 418 -41.57 -2.48 4.08
CA GLU A 418 -42.27 -2.00 5.30
C GLU A 418 -41.49 -0.93 6.07
N ALA A 419 -40.18 -0.76 5.85
CA ALA A 419 -39.34 0.16 6.63
C ALA A 419 -39.36 1.63 6.15
N VAL A 420 -40.17 1.97 5.12
CA VAL A 420 -40.25 3.33 4.53
C VAL A 420 -41.61 4.01 4.80
N ALA A 421 -42.45 3.45 5.67
CA ALA A 421 -43.62 4.19 6.15
C ALA A 421 -43.21 5.18 7.27
N GLU A 422 -42.90 6.42 6.90
CA GLU A 422 -42.80 7.54 7.85
C GLU A 422 -44.17 7.81 8.53
N PRO A 423 -44.22 8.08 9.84
CA PRO A 423 -45.43 8.60 10.48
C PRO A 423 -45.63 10.10 10.18
N ALA A 424 -46.91 10.48 10.14
CA ALA A 424 -47.52 11.71 9.62
C ALA A 424 -46.97 13.07 10.09
#